data_AF-A0A1F6YTJ6-F1
#
_entry.id   AF-A0A1F6YTJ6-F1
#
_cell.length_a   1.000
_cell.length_b   1.000
_cell.length_c   1.000
_cell.angle_alpha   90.00
_cell.angle_beta   90.00
_cell.angle_gamma   90.00
#
_symmetry.space_group_name_H-M   'P 1'
#
loop_
_entity.id
_entity.type
_entity.pdbx_description
1 polymer ?
#
loop_
_entity_poly.entity_id
_entity_poly.type
_entity_poly.pdbx_seq_one_letter_code
_entity_poly.pdbx_strand_id
1 'polypeptide(L)'
;MRNFQKKRVWRNILQSRPVLVLLGAIILIFAWSVLGFWNKMEETGKNKQAVENKVAELKEQKEKLLADINSLQTEEGKEKFFRENYGLAKEGENVIVVVEDKTPPAPPKTSFSDDFFSFLKNIFK
;
A
#
# COMPACT_ATOMS: atom_id res chain seq x y z
N MET A 1 63.45 -39.06 16.77
CA MET A 1 62.34 -39.92 16.29
C MET A 1 60.97 -39.69 16.96
N ARG A 2 60.72 -38.57 17.68
CA ARG A 2 59.45 -38.33 18.43
C ARG A 2 58.32 -37.63 17.64
N ASN A 3 58.61 -37.16 16.42
CA ASN A 3 57.66 -36.36 15.63
C ASN A 3 56.64 -37.21 14.84
N PHE A 4 56.87 -38.52 14.71
CA PHE A 4 55.99 -39.43 13.98
C PHE A 4 54.80 -39.94 14.83
N GLN A 5 54.90 -39.92 16.16
CA GLN A 5 53.81 -40.36 17.04
C GLN A 5 52.70 -39.31 17.20
N LYS A 6 53.03 -38.01 17.16
CA LYS A 6 52.03 -36.93 17.23
C LYS A 6 51.00 -37.02 16.10
N LYS A 7 51.42 -37.36 14.87
CA LYS A 7 50.48 -37.52 13.72
C LYS A 7 49.43 -38.61 13.95
N ARG A 8 49.75 -39.68 14.69
CA ARG A 8 48.81 -40.79 14.96
C ARG A 8 47.79 -40.43 16.05
N VAL A 9 48.21 -39.69 17.08
CA VAL A 9 47.31 -39.22 18.16
C VAL A 9 46.32 -38.18 17.64
N TRP A 10 46.77 -37.24 16.81
CA TRP A 10 45.89 -36.26 16.17
C TRP A 10 44.86 -36.94 15.25
N ARG A 11 45.26 -37.98 14.52
CA ARG A 11 44.34 -38.75 13.66
C ARG A 11 43.27 -39.48 14.48
N ASN A 12 43.62 -40.01 15.65
CA ASN A 12 42.66 -40.66 16.55
C ASN A 12 41.71 -39.65 17.21
N ILE A 13 42.18 -38.46 17.57
CA ILE A 13 41.32 -37.38 18.10
C ILE A 13 40.32 -36.91 17.02
N LEU A 14 40.78 -36.70 15.79
CA LEU A 14 39.90 -36.34 14.67
C LEU A 14 38.90 -37.45 14.30
N GLN A 15 39.27 -38.73 14.46
CA GLN A 15 38.40 -39.87 14.19
C GLN A 15 37.54 -40.29 15.40
N SER A 16 37.62 -39.55 16.51
CA SER A 16 36.81 -39.81 17.68
C SER A 16 35.35 -39.45 17.39
N ARG A 17 34.43 -40.40 17.63
CA ARG A 17 32.97 -40.19 17.51
C ARG A 17 32.45 -38.86 18.07
N PRO A 18 32.86 -38.38 19.27
CA PRO A 18 32.39 -37.09 19.78
C PRO A 18 32.89 -35.88 18.97
N VAL A 19 34.11 -35.93 18.44
CA VAL A 19 34.67 -34.84 17.62
C VAL A 19 33.94 -34.74 16.28
N LEU A 20 33.58 -35.86 15.67
CA LEU A 20 32.77 -35.89 14.45
C LEU A 20 31.35 -35.34 14.68
N VAL A 21 30.72 -35.65 15.81
CA VAL A 21 29.40 -35.11 16.16
C VAL A 21 29.47 -33.59 16.37
N LEU A 22 30.50 -33.11 17.09
CA LEU A 22 30.71 -31.69 17.33
C LEU A 22 30.97 -30.94 16.01
N LEU A 23 31.81 -31.50 15.14
CA LEU A 23 32.07 -30.94 13.81
C LEU A 23 30.80 -30.92 12.95
N GLY A 24 30.00 -31.98 12.98
CA GLY A 24 28.71 -32.05 12.29
C GLY A 24 27.72 -30.99 12.79
N ALA A 25 27.62 -30.82 14.12
CA ALA A 25 26.76 -29.79 14.71
C ALA A 25 27.19 -28.37 14.30
N ILE A 26 28.51 -28.11 14.28
CA ILE A 26 29.04 -26.83 13.77
C ILE A 26 28.63 -26.61 12.32
N ILE A 27 28.81 -27.61 11.45
CA ILE A 27 28.44 -27.51 10.03
C ILE A 27 26.94 -27.23 9.86
N LEU A 28 26.07 -27.87 10.66
CA LEU A 28 24.62 -27.65 10.60
C LEU A 28 24.25 -26.22 11.04
N ILE A 29 24.90 -25.69 12.09
CA ILE A 29 24.70 -24.29 12.52
C ILE A 29 25.12 -23.32 11.43
N PHE A 30 26.28 -23.55 10.80
CA PHE A 30 26.74 -22.73 9.67
C PHE A 30 25.79 -22.81 8.47
N ALA A 31 25.30 -24.01 8.13
CA ALA A 31 24.32 -24.19 7.05
C ALA A 31 23.03 -23.39 7.30
N TRP A 32 22.49 -23.44 8.53
CA TRP A 32 21.33 -22.62 8.89
C TRP A 32 21.62 -21.13 8.89
N SER A 33 22.80 -20.71 9.36
CA SER A 33 23.20 -19.30 9.35
C SER A 33 23.34 -18.73 7.94
N VAL A 34 23.87 -19.52 6.99
CA VAL A 34 24.01 -19.11 5.58
C VAL A 34 22.64 -18.95 4.91
N LEU A 35 21.70 -19.87 5.18
CA LEU A 35 20.33 -19.77 4.68
C LEU A 35 19.61 -18.54 5.27
N GLY A 36 19.78 -18.27 6.57
CA GLY A 36 19.22 -17.08 7.22
C GLY A 36 19.83 -15.76 6.71
N PHE A 37 21.11 -15.78 6.31
CA PHE A 37 21.77 -14.62 5.72
C PHE A 37 21.27 -14.31 4.30
N TRP A 38 20.91 -15.34 3.52
CA TRP A 38 20.37 -15.16 2.17
C TRP A 38 19.06 -14.37 2.18
N ASN A 39 18.17 -14.63 3.14
CA ASN A 39 16.91 -13.89 3.31
C ASN A 39 17.13 -12.41 3.66
N LYS A 40 18.22 -12.06 4.36
CA LYS A 40 18.52 -10.66 4.75
C LYS A 40 19.02 -9.79 3.60
N MET A 41 19.60 -10.38 2.55
CA MET A 41 20.01 -9.61 1.37
C MET A 41 18.82 -9.23 0.47
N GLU A 42 17.75 -10.04 0.47
CA GLU A 42 16.56 -9.76 -0.33
C GLU A 42 15.73 -8.59 0.23
N GLU A 43 15.67 -8.43 1.55
CA GLU A 43 15.00 -7.29 2.20
C GLU A 43 15.69 -5.95 1.88
N THR A 44 17.02 -5.93 1.78
CA THR A 44 17.76 -4.68 1.50
C THR A 44 17.51 -4.19 0.07
N GLY A 45 17.38 -5.11 -0.90
CA GLY A 45 17.04 -4.77 -2.28
C GLY A 45 15.61 -4.25 -2.44
N LYS A 46 14.64 -4.94 -1.82
CA LYS A 46 13.22 -4.55 -1.87
C LYS A 46 12.96 -3.21 -1.18
N ASN A 47 13.62 -2.95 -0.06
CA ASN A 47 13.52 -1.67 0.65
C ASN A 47 14.09 -0.51 -0.16
N LYS A 48 15.20 -0.73 -0.88
CA LYS A 48 15.78 0.31 -1.74
C LYS A 48 14.83 0.70 -2.87
N GLN A 49 14.24 -0.28 -3.56
CA GLN A 49 13.30 -0.01 -4.65
C GLN A 49 12.00 0.66 -4.15
N ALA A 50 11.48 0.24 -2.99
CA ALA A 50 10.31 0.87 -2.38
C ALA A 50 10.57 2.33 -1.99
N VAL A 51 11.77 2.64 -1.48
CA VAL A 51 12.17 4.01 -1.15
C VAL A 51 12.38 4.84 -2.41
N GLU A 52 13.04 4.31 -3.44
CA GLU A 52 13.24 5.01 -4.72
C GLU A 52 11.90 5.36 -5.40
N ASN A 53 10.95 4.42 -5.42
CA ASN A 53 9.61 4.66 -5.96
C ASN A 53 8.86 5.75 -5.19
N LYS A 54 8.90 5.71 -3.84
CA LYS A 54 8.28 6.75 -3.00
C LYS A 54 8.92 8.13 -3.23
N VAL A 55 10.25 8.18 -3.41
CA VAL A 55 10.94 9.45 -3.69
C VAL A 55 10.54 10.00 -5.07
N ALA A 56 10.42 9.14 -6.08
CA ALA A 56 9.96 9.54 -7.40
C ALA A 56 8.52 10.08 -7.36
N GLU A 57 7.62 9.37 -6.69
CA GLU A 57 6.22 9.79 -6.53
C GLU A 57 6.11 11.13 -5.78
N LEU A 58 6.82 11.29 -4.66
CA LEU A 58 6.82 12.54 -3.90
C LEU A 58 7.40 13.71 -4.70
N LYS A 59 8.38 13.46 -5.57
CA LYS A 59 8.95 14.49 -6.43
C LYS A 59 7.94 14.93 -7.50
N GLU A 60 7.24 13.99 -8.13
CA GLU A 60 6.20 14.31 -9.10
C GLU A 60 5.04 15.08 -8.45
N GLN A 61 4.60 14.65 -7.26
CA GLN A 61 3.58 15.37 -6.50
C GLN A 61 4.03 16.79 -6.17
N LYS A 62 5.27 16.97 -5.72
CA LYS A 62 5.83 18.30 -5.43
C LYS A 62 5.83 19.19 -6.68
N GLU A 63 6.23 18.67 -7.84
CA GLU A 63 6.26 19.44 -9.08
C GLU A 63 4.84 19.85 -9.52
N LYS A 64 3.85 18.96 -9.42
CA LYS A 64 2.44 19.30 -9.66
C LYS A 64 1.94 20.37 -8.71
N LEU A 65 2.15 20.20 -7.40
CA LEU A 65 1.73 21.17 -6.39
C LEU A 65 2.38 22.54 -6.61
N LEU A 66 3.65 22.58 -7.02
CA LEU A 66 4.32 23.85 -7.35
C LEU A 66 3.72 24.50 -8.60
N ALA A 67 3.39 23.72 -9.63
CA ALA A 67 2.70 24.24 -10.80
C ALA A 67 1.31 24.81 -10.44
N ASP A 68 0.56 24.12 -9.57
CA ASP A 68 -0.74 24.56 -9.09
C ASP A 68 -0.62 25.84 -8.25
N ILE A 69 0.35 25.91 -7.33
CA ILE A 69 0.62 27.13 -6.54
C ILE A 69 0.98 28.31 -7.45
N ASN A 70 1.87 28.09 -8.43
CA ASN A 70 2.24 29.14 -9.37
C ASN A 70 1.02 29.60 -10.19
N SER A 71 0.15 28.67 -10.60
CA SER A 71 -1.09 29.02 -11.29
C SER A 71 -2.00 29.87 -10.39
N LEU A 72 -2.20 29.48 -9.13
CA LEU A 72 -3.03 30.18 -8.15
C LEU A 72 -2.46 31.54 -7.71
N GLN A 73 -1.17 31.79 -7.89
CA GLN A 73 -0.58 33.10 -7.62
C GLN A 73 -0.91 34.13 -8.70
N THR A 74 -1.23 33.69 -9.92
CA THR A 74 -1.63 34.59 -11.01
C THR A 74 -3.06 35.10 -10.82
N GLU A 75 -3.35 36.30 -11.30
CA GLU A 75 -4.70 36.89 -11.23
C GLU A 75 -5.74 36.04 -12.00
N GLU A 76 -5.35 35.49 -13.14
CA GLU A 76 -6.20 34.56 -13.92
C GLU A 76 -6.48 33.25 -13.17
N GLY A 77 -5.47 32.69 -12.50
CA GLY A 77 -5.62 31.45 -11.73
C GLY A 77 -6.46 31.61 -10.47
N LYS A 78 -6.36 32.76 -9.77
CA LYS A 78 -7.27 33.11 -8.67
C LYS A 78 -8.70 33.22 -9.18
N GLU A 79 -8.91 33.97 -10.25
CA GLU A 79 -10.25 34.13 -10.84
C GLU A 79 -10.85 32.79 -11.23
N LYS A 80 -10.08 31.93 -11.92
CA LYS A 80 -10.53 30.59 -12.30
C LYS A 80 -10.88 29.74 -11.08
N PHE A 81 -10.05 29.79 -10.03
CA PHE A 81 -10.33 29.07 -8.78
C PHE A 81 -11.62 29.57 -8.11
N PHE A 82 -11.87 30.88 -8.07
CA PHE A 82 -13.10 31.44 -7.51
C PHE A 82 -14.35 31.11 -8.36
N ARG A 83 -14.24 31.11 -9.69
CA ARG A 83 -15.31 30.67 -10.60
C ARG A 83 -15.64 29.19 -10.41
N GLU A 84 -14.64 28.32 -10.34
CA GLU A 84 -14.83 26.87 -10.22
C GLU A 84 -15.30 26.42 -8.84
N ASN A 85 -14.72 26.96 -7.76
CA ASN A 85 -15.00 26.48 -6.40
C ASN A 85 -16.16 27.21 -5.72
N TYR A 86 -16.37 28.48 -6.06
CA TYR A 86 -17.35 29.33 -5.38
C TYR A 86 -18.46 29.83 -6.31
N GLY A 87 -18.41 29.52 -7.61
CA GLY A 87 -19.41 29.98 -8.59
C GLY A 87 -19.47 31.50 -8.71
N LEU A 88 -18.40 32.20 -8.31
CA LEU A 88 -18.36 33.67 -8.30
C LEU A 88 -18.05 34.19 -9.71
N ALA A 89 -18.81 35.18 -10.15
CA ALA A 89 -18.58 35.90 -11.40
C ALA A 89 -17.99 37.29 -11.14
N LYS A 90 -17.37 37.89 -12.17
CA LYS A 90 -16.85 39.26 -12.07
C LYS A 90 -17.97 40.27 -11.89
N GLU A 91 -17.65 41.43 -11.31
CA GLU A 91 -18.59 42.54 -11.23
C GLU A 91 -19.09 42.92 -12.63
N GLY A 92 -20.39 42.75 -12.88
CA GLY A 92 -21.03 42.96 -14.18
C GLY A 92 -21.42 41.70 -14.98
N GLU A 93 -21.10 40.50 -14.48
CA GLU A 93 -21.48 39.21 -15.09
C GLU A 93 -22.66 38.58 -14.32
N ASN A 94 -23.73 38.15 -15.02
CA ASN A 94 -24.93 37.57 -14.41
C ASN A 94 -24.81 36.05 -14.30
N VAL A 95 -24.89 35.50 -13.08
CA VAL A 95 -24.89 34.05 -12.84
C VAL A 95 -26.32 33.52 -12.89
N ILE A 96 -26.61 32.61 -13.81
CA ILE A 96 -27.91 31.92 -13.90
C ILE A 96 -27.77 30.55 -13.22
N VAL A 97 -28.39 30.40 -12.05
CA VAL A 97 -28.49 29.09 -11.37
C VAL A 97 -29.77 28.43 -11.83
N VAL A 98 -29.66 27.40 -12.68
CA VAL A 98 -30.81 26.58 -13.09
C VAL A 98 -31.13 25.61 -11.96
N VAL A 99 -32.19 25.91 -11.21
CA VAL A 99 -32.75 24.97 -10.23
C VAL A 99 -33.78 24.13 -10.96
N GLU A 100 -33.55 22.82 -11.04
CA GLU A 100 -34.60 21.88 -11.44
C GLU A 100 -35.66 21.86 -10.33
N ASP A 101 -36.86 22.34 -10.64
CA ASP A 101 -38.03 22.17 -9.78
C ASP A 101 -38.37 20.68 -9.68
N LYS A 102 -37.78 20.01 -8.69
CA LYS A 102 -38.27 18.74 -8.17
C LYS A 102 -39.53 19.02 -7.37
N THR A 103 -40.63 19.33 -8.04
CA THR A 103 -41.96 18.98 -7.52
C THR A 103 -42.32 17.63 -8.14
N PRO A 104 -42.08 16.51 -7.43
CA PRO A 104 -42.67 15.24 -7.84
C PRO A 104 -44.19 15.40 -7.81
N PRO A 105 -44.95 14.88 -8.79
CA PRO A 105 -46.38 14.65 -8.57
C PRO A 105 -46.49 13.80 -7.30
N ALA A 106 -47.39 14.22 -6.39
CA ALA A 106 -47.56 13.60 -5.09
C ALA A 106 -47.57 12.06 -5.22
N PRO A 107 -46.74 11.33 -4.45
CA PRO A 107 -46.75 9.88 -4.52
C PRO A 107 -48.16 9.38 -4.17
N PRO A 108 -48.68 8.36 -4.86
CA PRO A 108 -49.88 7.69 -4.38
C PRO A 108 -49.60 7.26 -2.94
N LYS A 109 -50.57 7.48 -2.05
CA LYS A 109 -50.52 6.97 -0.67
C LYS A 109 -50.59 5.44 -0.73
N THR A 110 -49.50 4.79 -1.08
CA THR A 110 -49.33 3.35 -0.96
C THR A 110 -49.10 3.06 0.51
N SER A 111 -50.19 2.73 1.20
CA SER A 111 -50.11 2.17 2.55
C SER A 111 -49.39 0.83 2.44
N PHE A 112 -48.24 0.71 3.12
CA PHE A 112 -47.39 -0.48 3.13
C PHE A 112 -48.13 -1.75 3.59
N SER A 113 -49.25 -1.58 4.31
CA SER A 113 -50.16 -2.67 4.69
C SER A 113 -50.70 -3.41 3.47
N ASP A 114 -51.14 -2.68 2.45
CA ASP A 114 -52.00 -3.22 1.40
C ASP A 114 -51.18 -4.07 0.41
N ASP A 115 -49.95 -3.63 0.13
CA ASP A 115 -48.99 -4.40 -0.68
C ASP A 115 -48.50 -5.66 0.04
N PHE A 116 -48.30 -5.61 1.36
CA PHE A 116 -47.80 -6.77 2.12
C PHE A 116 -48.83 -7.90 2.23
N PHE A 117 -50.11 -7.58 2.46
CA PHE A 117 -51.17 -8.59 2.48
C PHE A 117 -51.43 -9.21 1.09
N SER A 118 -51.24 -8.44 0.03
CA SER A 118 -51.36 -8.94 -1.35
C SER A 118 -50.28 -9.99 -1.68
N PHE A 119 -49.04 -9.75 -1.22
CA PHE A 119 -47.92 -10.67 -1.39
C PHE A 119 -48.12 -11.98 -0.62
N LEU A 120 -48.57 -11.91 0.63
CA LEU A 120 -48.77 -13.11 1.47
C LEU A 120 -49.89 -14.01 0.92
N LYS A 121 -50.97 -13.43 0.38
CA LYS A 121 -52.09 -14.18 -0.19
C LYS A 121 -51.69 -14.95 -1.46
N ASN A 122 -50.74 -14.42 -2.23
CA ASN A 122 -50.29 -15.04 -3.48
C ASN A 122 -49.26 -16.16 -3.26
N ILE A 123 -48.68 -16.25 -2.06
CA ILE A 123 -47.72 -17.31 -1.68
C ILE A 123 -48.40 -18.57 -1.16
N PHE A 124 -49.62 -18.45 -0.64
CA PHE A 124 -50.40 -19.58 -0.10
C PHE A 124 -51.41 -20.17 -1.10
N LYS A 125 -51.21 -19.94 -2.41
CA LYS A 125 -52.03 -20.50 -3.49
C LYS A 125 -51.19 -21.36 -4.42
#